data_AF-A0A924M181-F1
#
_entry.id   AF-A0A924M181-F1
#
_cell.length_a   1.000
_cell.length_b   1.000
_cell.length_c   1.000
_cell.angle_alpha   90.00
_cell.angle_beta   90.00
_cell.angle_gamma   90.00
#
_symmetry.space_group_name_H-M   'P 1'
#
loop_
_entity.id
_entity.type
_entity.pdbx_description
1 polymer ?
#
loop_
_entity_poly.entity_id
_entity_poly.type
_entity_poly.pdbx_seq_one_letter_code
_entity_poly.pdbx_strand_id
1 'polypeptide(L)'
;MKRAVLLSLTIFLASCNNQGVKAPATPTLEGYVALGDSLTAGFQSNGLTADGQRNSFPVLLSKLAGYPINAPLGKNPGCPPPLPKTLLDVTADSCTRLEPDARIGNLGVPGARLEDLNTRTSANLSSNNPGEAALYNLILGPTETQVSAAIKAKPQFITLWTGGNNWLLPLLSLPPTPITSAEIFETQYAALLEALKPATDGAKVVLITVPGPEQAPVITSSATLLAFG
;
A
#
# COMPACT_ATOMS: atom_id res chain seq x y z
N MET A 1 -32.27 13.33 -73.53
CA MET A 1 -31.31 13.97 -72.59
C MET A 1 -31.79 13.73 -71.17
N LYS A 2 -30.90 13.25 -70.30
CA LYS A 2 -31.18 12.57 -69.03
C LYS A 2 -31.70 13.54 -67.96
N ARG A 3 -32.81 13.21 -67.30
CA ARG A 3 -33.28 13.89 -66.07
C ARG A 3 -32.64 13.19 -64.86
N ALA A 4 -31.70 13.85 -64.21
CA ALA A 4 -31.11 13.37 -62.97
C ALA A 4 -32.08 13.65 -61.80
N VAL A 5 -32.57 12.60 -61.16
CA VAL A 5 -33.34 12.68 -59.92
C VAL A 5 -32.32 12.75 -58.78
N LEU A 6 -32.20 13.92 -58.14
CA LEU A 6 -31.41 14.09 -56.92
C LEU A 6 -32.22 13.50 -55.75
N LEU A 7 -31.84 12.31 -55.30
CA LEU A 7 -32.35 11.69 -54.09
C LEU A 7 -31.70 12.41 -52.89
N SER A 8 -32.41 13.33 -52.24
CA SER A 8 -31.93 13.99 -51.03
C SER A 8 -31.87 12.97 -49.88
N LEU A 9 -30.66 12.62 -49.46
CA LEU A 9 -30.40 11.77 -48.30
C LEU A 9 -30.61 12.61 -47.01
N THR A 10 -31.82 12.55 -46.46
CA THR A 10 -32.16 13.12 -45.15
C THR A 10 -31.50 12.29 -44.06
N ILE A 11 -30.36 12.76 -43.55
CA ILE A 11 -29.69 12.19 -42.38
C ILE A 11 -30.52 12.54 -41.14
N PHE A 12 -31.10 11.53 -40.50
CA PHE A 12 -31.74 11.64 -39.20
C PHE A 12 -30.67 11.91 -38.13
N LEU A 13 -30.49 13.17 -37.75
CA LEU A 13 -29.82 13.57 -36.49
C LEU A 13 -30.85 13.56 -35.36
N ALA A 14 -31.16 12.38 -34.85
CA ALA A 14 -31.96 12.22 -33.64
C ALA A 14 -31.35 11.13 -32.75
N SER A 15 -30.40 11.52 -31.90
CA SER A 15 -30.32 11.09 -30.49
C SER A 15 -29.02 11.59 -29.84
N CYS A 16 -29.00 12.83 -29.37
CA CYS A 16 -28.25 13.18 -28.17
C CYS A 16 -29.30 13.54 -27.12
N ASN A 17 -29.84 12.52 -26.46
CA ASN A 17 -30.62 12.73 -25.26
C ASN A 17 -29.61 13.21 -24.19
N ASN A 18 -29.49 14.53 -24.02
CA ASN A 18 -28.77 15.17 -22.91
C ASN A 18 -29.55 14.94 -21.59
N GLN A 19 -29.84 13.67 -21.27
CA GLN A 19 -30.00 13.30 -19.88
C GLN A 19 -28.64 13.55 -19.29
N GLY A 20 -28.51 14.62 -18.50
CA GLY A 20 -27.29 14.99 -17.83
C GLY A 20 -26.81 13.83 -16.98
N VAL A 21 -26.01 12.95 -17.59
CA VAL A 21 -25.15 12.03 -16.86
C VAL A 21 -24.19 12.98 -16.17
N LYS A 22 -24.52 13.32 -14.92
CA LYS A 22 -23.58 13.98 -14.02
C LYS A 22 -22.35 13.07 -14.04
N ALA A 23 -21.29 13.52 -14.71
CA ALA A 23 -20.02 12.82 -14.66
C ALA A 23 -19.78 12.52 -13.18
N PRO A 24 -19.46 11.27 -12.81
CA PRO A 24 -19.16 10.94 -11.43
C PRO A 24 -18.18 11.99 -10.93
N ALA A 25 -18.46 12.60 -9.77
CA ALA A 25 -17.53 13.56 -9.20
C ALA A 25 -16.17 12.88 -9.11
N THR A 26 -15.17 13.43 -9.80
CA THR A 26 -13.81 12.88 -9.77
C THR A 26 -13.41 12.74 -8.31
N PRO A 27 -13.03 11.55 -7.84
CA PRO A 27 -12.56 11.39 -6.47
C PRO A 27 -11.37 12.32 -6.25
N THR A 28 -11.50 13.27 -5.32
CA THR A 28 -10.35 14.01 -4.83
C THR A 28 -9.58 13.10 -3.89
N LEU A 29 -8.24 13.18 -3.93
CA LEU A 29 -7.38 12.48 -2.96
C LEU A 29 -7.03 13.39 -1.77
N GLU A 30 -7.89 14.38 -1.50
CA GLU A 30 -7.77 15.19 -0.29
C GLU A 30 -7.84 14.28 0.94
N GLY A 31 -7.00 14.51 1.95
CA GLY A 31 -6.97 13.66 3.14
C GLY A 31 -6.64 12.18 2.87
N TYR A 32 -5.82 11.89 1.87
CA TYR A 32 -5.40 10.53 1.54
C TYR A 32 -4.51 9.91 2.62
N VAL A 33 -4.90 8.73 3.10
CA VAL A 33 -4.11 7.85 3.95
C VAL A 33 -3.95 6.47 3.31
N ALA A 34 -2.73 5.94 3.26
CA ALA A 34 -2.43 4.61 2.73
C ALA A 34 -1.99 3.66 3.86
N LEU A 35 -2.59 2.47 3.92
CA LEU A 35 -2.24 1.39 4.84
C LEU A 35 -1.72 0.20 4.04
N GLY A 36 -0.84 -0.60 4.65
CA GLY A 36 -0.34 -1.81 4.03
C GLY A 36 1.02 -2.26 4.50
N ASP A 37 1.77 -2.84 3.58
CA ASP A 37 3.05 -3.48 3.84
C ASP A 37 4.24 -2.77 3.14
N SER A 38 5.25 -3.54 2.74
CA SER A 38 6.47 -3.11 2.07
C SER A 38 6.19 -2.36 0.76
N LEU A 39 5.19 -2.80 -0.02
CA LEU A 39 4.85 -2.16 -1.30
C LEU A 39 4.28 -0.76 -1.08
N THR A 40 3.45 -0.59 -0.07
CA THR A 40 2.92 0.70 0.37
C THR A 40 4.03 1.58 0.93
N ALA A 41 4.95 1.03 1.71
CA ALA A 41 6.07 1.75 2.32
C ALA A 41 7.11 2.25 1.31
N GLY A 42 7.24 1.62 0.14
CA GLY A 42 8.33 1.87 -0.81
C GLY A 42 9.62 1.11 -0.46
N PHE A 43 9.49 -0.03 0.22
CA PHE A 43 10.59 -0.89 0.62
C PHE A 43 11.12 -1.67 -0.59
N GLN A 44 12.44 -1.59 -0.82
CA GLN A 44 13.10 -2.15 -2.00
C GLN A 44 14.49 -2.66 -1.64
N SER A 45 14.94 -3.72 -2.30
CA SER A 45 16.28 -4.32 -2.07
C SER A 45 16.56 -4.63 -0.60
N ASN A 46 15.53 -5.08 0.13
CA ASN A 46 15.56 -5.35 1.57
C ASN A 46 15.86 -4.12 2.45
N GLY A 47 15.59 -2.89 1.96
CA GLY A 47 15.77 -1.67 2.73
C GLY A 47 14.64 -0.65 2.56
N LEU A 48 14.54 0.25 3.55
CA LEU A 48 13.63 1.39 3.53
C LEU A 48 14.44 2.68 3.52
N THR A 49 14.53 3.33 2.37
CA THR A 49 15.24 4.60 2.21
C THR A 49 14.25 5.74 1.99
N ALA A 50 14.67 6.97 2.27
CA ALA A 50 13.88 8.16 1.93
C ALA A 50 13.50 8.17 0.44
N ASP A 51 14.42 7.80 -0.45
CA ASP A 51 14.16 7.75 -1.88
C ASP A 51 13.12 6.69 -2.25
N GLY A 52 13.19 5.49 -1.66
CA GLY A 52 12.17 4.45 -1.83
C GLY A 52 10.80 4.93 -1.36
N GLN A 53 10.75 5.60 -0.20
CA GLN A 53 9.51 6.15 0.36
C GLN A 53 8.94 7.30 -0.46
N ARG A 54 9.77 8.18 -1.05
CA ARG A 54 9.32 9.26 -1.95
C ARG A 54 8.77 8.75 -3.27
N ASN A 55 9.15 7.53 -3.66
CA ASN A 55 8.75 6.85 -4.88
C ASN A 55 7.77 5.70 -4.62
N SER A 56 7.21 5.59 -3.42
CA SER A 56 6.19 4.59 -3.13
C SER A 56 4.89 4.91 -3.86
N PHE A 57 4.10 3.86 -4.17
CA PHE A 57 2.88 4.03 -4.97
C PHE A 57 1.90 5.07 -4.39
N PRO A 58 1.66 5.18 -3.05
CA PRO A 58 0.74 6.17 -2.51
C PRO A 58 1.25 7.59 -2.77
N VAL A 59 2.56 7.81 -2.62
CA VAL A 59 3.18 9.12 -2.83
C VAL A 59 3.09 9.50 -4.31
N LEU A 60 3.41 8.59 -5.22
CA LEU A 60 3.31 8.85 -6.66
C LEU A 60 1.86 9.09 -7.11
N LEU A 61 0.91 8.26 -6.67
CA LEU A 61 -0.52 8.42 -6.95
C LEU A 61 -1.04 9.78 -6.44
N SER A 62 -0.68 10.15 -5.21
CA SER A 62 -1.09 11.42 -4.61
C SER A 62 -0.57 12.64 -5.37
N LYS A 63 0.67 12.59 -5.87
CA LYS A 63 1.28 13.63 -6.70
C LYS A 63 0.56 13.75 -8.05
N LEU A 64 0.29 12.61 -8.71
CA LEU A 64 -0.43 12.58 -9.98
C LEU A 64 -1.86 13.13 -9.85
N ALA A 65 -2.51 12.94 -8.70
CA ALA A 65 -3.84 13.47 -8.41
C ALA A 65 -3.85 14.93 -7.93
N GLY A 66 -2.68 15.55 -7.71
CA GLY A 66 -2.59 16.94 -7.22
C GLY A 66 -2.82 17.11 -5.71
N TYR A 67 -2.80 16.03 -4.92
CA TYR A 67 -2.96 16.05 -3.46
C TYR A 67 -1.80 15.31 -2.78
N PRO A 68 -0.57 15.83 -2.85
CA PRO A 68 0.61 15.10 -2.38
C PRO A 68 0.51 14.78 -0.88
N ILE A 69 0.85 13.54 -0.53
CA ILE A 69 1.00 13.11 0.87
C ILE A 69 2.48 12.97 1.24
N ASN A 70 2.78 13.12 2.52
CA ASN A 70 4.13 12.84 3.05
C ASN A 70 4.26 11.37 3.43
N ALA A 71 5.44 10.81 3.17
CA ALA A 71 5.88 9.52 3.70
C ALA A 71 6.80 9.73 4.93
N PRO A 72 6.93 8.75 5.84
CA PRO A 72 7.72 8.87 7.07
C PRO A 72 9.21 8.66 6.77
N LEU A 73 9.83 9.63 6.09
CA LEU A 73 11.14 9.47 5.48
C LEU A 73 12.23 9.12 6.51
N GLY A 74 12.86 7.96 6.37
CA GLY A 74 14.00 7.55 7.20
C GLY A 74 15.29 8.27 6.81
N LYS A 75 16.24 8.36 7.74
CA LYS A 75 17.57 8.92 7.45
C LYS A 75 18.46 7.92 6.70
N ASN A 76 19.49 8.43 6.05
CA ASN A 76 20.52 7.57 5.44
C ASN A 76 21.21 6.69 6.49
N PRO A 77 21.63 5.45 6.14
CA PRO A 77 21.51 4.81 4.83
C PRO A 77 20.16 4.11 4.57
N GLY A 78 19.18 4.24 5.46
CA GLY A 78 17.88 3.58 5.43
C GLY A 78 17.64 2.70 6.66
N CYS A 79 16.39 2.31 6.89
CA CYS A 79 15.98 1.50 8.03
C CYS A 79 15.25 0.22 7.57
N PRO A 80 15.95 -0.92 7.41
CA PRO A 80 17.40 -1.05 7.24
C PRO A 80 17.89 -0.47 5.89
N PRO A 81 19.21 -0.33 5.68
CA PRO A 81 19.75 0.03 4.37
C PRO A 81 19.55 -1.09 3.34
N PRO A 82 19.49 -0.74 2.04
CA PRO A 82 19.33 -1.72 0.98
C PRO A 82 20.62 -2.53 0.75
N LEU A 83 20.46 -3.79 0.33
CA LEU A 83 21.57 -4.68 -0.04
C LEU A 83 22.43 -4.10 -1.18
N PRO A 84 23.74 -4.40 -1.25
CA PRO A 84 24.51 -5.34 -0.41
C PRO A 84 25.00 -4.74 0.91
N LYS A 85 24.66 -3.46 1.22
CA LYS A 85 24.89 -2.92 2.57
C LYS A 85 24.11 -3.77 3.56
N THR A 86 24.76 -4.20 4.62
CA THR A 86 24.20 -5.23 5.52
C THR A 86 23.58 -4.57 6.75
N LEU A 87 22.91 -5.37 7.60
CA LEU A 87 22.46 -4.94 8.93
C LEU A 87 23.56 -4.28 9.79
N LEU A 88 24.84 -4.49 9.46
CA LEU A 88 25.99 -3.84 10.11
C LEU A 88 26.08 -2.33 9.84
N ASP A 89 25.41 -1.83 8.79
CA ASP A 89 25.35 -0.40 8.43
C ASP A 89 24.11 0.31 9.00
N VAL A 90 23.22 -0.43 9.71
CA VAL A 90 22.08 0.18 10.41
C VAL A 90 22.61 0.96 11.60
N THR A 91 22.46 2.28 11.56
CA THR A 91 22.63 3.10 12.75
C THR A 91 21.27 3.30 13.41
N ALA A 92 21.22 3.42 14.75
CA ALA A 92 19.98 3.75 15.44
C ALA A 92 19.33 5.04 14.89
N ASP A 93 20.15 5.97 14.38
CA ASP A 93 19.68 7.22 13.77
C ASP A 93 18.99 7.01 12.41
N SER A 94 19.41 6.01 11.62
CA SER A 94 18.81 5.71 10.31
C SER A 94 17.32 5.36 10.38
N CYS A 95 16.88 4.82 11.53
CA CYS A 95 15.47 4.49 11.83
C CYS A 95 14.69 5.63 12.50
N THR A 96 15.18 6.87 12.39
CA THR A 96 14.44 8.07 12.80
C THR A 96 13.96 8.85 11.58
N ARG A 97 12.88 9.63 11.74
CA ARG A 97 12.36 10.46 10.65
C ARG A 97 13.31 11.62 10.36
N LEU A 98 13.51 11.91 9.08
CA LEU A 98 14.11 13.16 8.61
C LEU A 98 13.29 14.38 9.05
N GLU A 99 11.97 14.25 9.04
CA GLU A 99 11.02 15.28 9.45
C GLU A 99 10.09 14.70 10.54
N PRO A 100 10.47 14.77 11.82
CA PRO A 100 9.72 14.16 12.92
C PRO A 100 8.27 14.67 13.03
N ASP A 101 8.07 15.96 12.78
CA ASP A 101 6.79 16.65 12.95
C ASP A 101 5.90 16.62 11.69
N ALA A 102 6.38 16.04 10.59
CA ALA A 102 5.60 15.96 9.36
C ALA A 102 4.33 15.12 9.56
N ARG A 103 3.19 15.64 9.09
CA ARG A 103 1.95 14.85 9.00
C ARG A 103 2.12 13.82 7.89
N ILE A 104 2.08 12.55 8.26
CA ILE A 104 2.30 11.41 7.36
C ILE A 104 0.97 10.89 6.84
N GLY A 105 0.90 10.64 5.52
CA GLY A 105 -0.23 9.98 4.88
C GLY A 105 0.08 8.53 4.47
N ASN A 106 1.35 8.12 4.44
CA ASN A 106 1.74 6.75 4.15
C ASN A 106 2.07 5.98 5.44
N LEU A 107 1.20 5.06 5.83
CA LEU A 107 1.28 4.26 7.05
C LEU A 107 1.71 2.81 6.79
N GLY A 108 2.10 2.46 5.56
CA GLY A 108 2.51 1.09 5.24
C GLY A 108 3.77 0.67 5.98
N VAL A 109 3.77 -0.51 6.59
CA VAL A 109 4.91 -1.04 7.38
C VAL A 109 5.46 -2.31 6.74
N PRO A 110 6.75 -2.35 6.31
CA PRO A 110 7.33 -3.54 5.71
C PRO A 110 7.18 -4.78 6.59
N GLY A 111 6.72 -5.89 6.00
CA GLY A 111 6.52 -7.16 6.68
C GLY A 111 5.18 -7.32 7.41
N ALA A 112 4.37 -6.26 7.52
CA ALA A 112 3.07 -6.34 8.20
C ALA A 112 2.11 -7.33 7.51
N ARG A 113 1.49 -8.19 8.31
CA ARG A 113 0.36 -9.07 7.95
C ARG A 113 -0.98 -8.41 8.31
N LEU A 114 -2.09 -9.02 7.90
CA LEU A 114 -3.45 -8.51 8.18
C LEU A 114 -3.67 -8.18 9.66
N GLU A 115 -3.35 -9.13 10.53
CA GLU A 115 -3.52 -9.02 11.97
C GLU A 115 -2.66 -7.92 12.60
N ASP A 116 -1.52 -7.63 11.98
CA ASP A 116 -0.53 -6.69 12.51
C ASP A 116 -1.00 -5.24 12.40
N LEU A 117 -1.81 -4.93 11.38
CA LEU A 117 -2.33 -3.57 11.15
C LEU A 117 -3.13 -3.05 12.35
N ASN A 118 -3.77 -3.95 13.11
CA ASN A 118 -4.59 -3.61 14.26
C ASN A 118 -3.94 -3.96 15.61
N THR A 119 -2.85 -4.73 15.65
CA THR A 119 -2.31 -5.27 16.91
C THR A 119 -0.85 -4.91 17.16
N ARG A 120 -0.03 -4.69 16.13
CA ARG A 120 1.41 -4.43 16.31
C ARG A 120 1.71 -2.96 16.53
N THR A 121 2.62 -2.72 17.46
CA THR A 121 3.18 -1.40 17.80
C THR A 121 4.69 -1.57 17.99
N SER A 122 5.46 -0.48 17.94
CA SER A 122 6.89 -0.60 18.26
C SER A 122 7.11 -1.10 19.69
N ALA A 123 6.31 -0.61 20.64
CA ALA A 123 6.42 -0.97 22.04
C ALA A 123 6.27 -2.48 22.28
N ASN A 124 5.28 -3.14 21.66
CA ASN A 124 5.06 -4.58 21.85
C ASN A 124 6.03 -5.47 21.06
N LEU A 125 6.76 -4.91 20.09
CA LEU A 125 7.82 -5.61 19.35
C LEU A 125 9.20 -5.43 19.97
N SER A 126 9.43 -4.36 20.72
CA SER A 126 10.77 -3.91 21.14
C SER A 126 11.66 -4.97 21.81
N SER A 127 11.08 -5.90 22.59
CA SER A 127 11.83 -6.97 23.25
C SER A 127 12.09 -8.20 22.39
N ASN A 128 11.25 -8.46 21.38
CA ASN A 128 11.22 -9.75 20.66
C ASN A 128 11.68 -9.60 19.20
N ASN A 129 11.46 -8.44 18.58
CA ASN A 129 11.82 -8.15 17.21
C ASN A 129 12.25 -6.68 17.07
N PRO A 130 13.45 -6.30 17.54
CA PRO A 130 13.89 -4.91 17.57
C PRO A 130 14.02 -4.27 16.19
N GLY A 131 14.33 -5.04 15.14
CA GLY A 131 14.39 -4.52 13.77
C GLY A 131 13.01 -4.09 13.25
N GLU A 132 12.00 -4.93 13.50
CA GLU A 132 10.62 -4.58 13.16
C GLU A 132 10.09 -3.46 14.06
N ALA A 133 10.43 -3.47 15.36
CA ALA A 133 10.09 -2.38 16.27
C ALA A 133 10.62 -1.03 15.79
N ALA A 134 11.82 -1.00 15.19
CA ALA A 134 12.40 0.22 14.62
C ALA A 134 11.62 0.73 13.39
N LEU A 135 11.16 -0.16 12.51
CA LEU A 135 10.28 0.18 11.38
C LEU A 135 8.94 0.75 11.88
N TYR A 136 8.29 0.08 12.83
CA TYR A 136 7.05 0.56 13.44
C TYR A 136 7.26 1.94 14.09
N ASN A 137 8.37 2.14 14.81
CA ASN A 137 8.64 3.44 15.43
C ASN A 137 8.87 4.55 14.40
N LEU A 138 9.62 4.28 13.33
CA LEU A 138 9.84 5.22 12.24
C LEU A 138 8.51 5.64 11.60
N ILE A 139 7.59 4.71 11.38
CA ILE A 139 6.37 4.93 10.59
C ILE A 139 5.19 5.38 11.44
N LEU A 140 5.00 4.81 12.62
CA LEU A 140 3.82 4.99 13.48
C LEU A 140 4.16 5.54 14.87
N GLY A 141 5.44 5.61 15.23
CA GLY A 141 5.86 5.92 16.59
C GLY A 141 5.67 4.72 17.55
N PRO A 142 5.79 4.95 18.86
CA PRO A 142 5.94 3.87 19.83
C PRO A 142 4.64 3.05 20.04
N THR A 143 3.48 3.70 19.95
CA THR A 143 2.22 3.17 20.49
C THR A 143 1.09 3.03 19.48
N GLU A 144 1.21 3.61 18.28
CA GLU A 144 0.14 3.53 17.28
C GLU A 144 0.28 2.25 16.44
N THR A 145 -0.86 1.62 16.17
CA THR A 145 -1.04 0.65 15.08
C THR A 145 -1.40 1.39 13.79
N GLN A 146 -1.30 0.75 12.63
CA GLN A 146 -1.72 1.37 11.36
C GLN A 146 -3.20 1.80 11.41
N VAL A 147 -4.07 0.97 11.97
CA VAL A 147 -5.50 1.27 12.16
C VAL A 147 -5.69 2.50 13.05
N SER A 148 -5.06 2.54 14.23
CA SER A 148 -5.21 3.67 15.16
C SER A 148 -4.68 4.99 14.58
N ALA A 149 -3.57 4.94 13.84
CA ALA A 149 -3.01 6.09 13.14
C ALA A 149 -3.96 6.58 12.03
N ALA A 150 -4.60 5.67 11.28
CA ALA A 150 -5.59 6.03 10.28
C ALA A 150 -6.83 6.69 10.88
N ILE A 151 -7.36 6.16 11.99
CA ILE A 151 -8.49 6.75 12.73
C ILE A 151 -8.15 8.17 13.17
N LYS A 152 -6.95 8.36 13.75
CA LYS A 152 -6.46 9.69 14.18
C LYS A 152 -6.30 10.66 13.01
N ALA A 153 -5.92 10.17 11.83
CA ALA A 153 -5.72 10.98 10.65
C ALA A 153 -7.01 11.52 10.01
N LYS A 154 -8.19 10.94 10.34
CA LYS A 154 -9.51 11.32 9.81
C LYS A 154 -9.51 11.46 8.28
N PRO A 155 -9.19 10.39 7.53
CA PRO A 155 -9.00 10.48 6.08
C PRO A 155 -10.31 10.76 5.34
N GLN A 156 -10.18 11.19 4.09
CA GLN A 156 -11.31 11.24 3.13
C GLN A 156 -11.09 10.24 1.97
N PHE A 157 -9.88 9.72 1.83
CA PHE A 157 -9.55 8.67 0.88
C PHE A 157 -8.56 7.69 1.51
N ILE A 158 -8.79 6.39 1.33
CA ILE A 158 -7.94 5.32 1.85
C ILE A 158 -7.57 4.35 0.72
N THR A 159 -6.29 3.96 0.65
CA THR A 159 -5.89 2.72 -0.03
C THR A 159 -5.42 1.71 1.00
N LEU A 160 -5.92 0.48 0.91
CA LEU A 160 -5.47 -0.64 1.73
C LEU A 160 -4.89 -1.72 0.82
N TRP A 161 -3.57 -1.95 0.92
CA TRP A 161 -2.89 -3.02 0.20
C TRP A 161 -2.13 -3.90 1.19
N THR A 162 -2.70 -5.06 1.51
CA THR A 162 -2.16 -5.97 2.53
C THR A 162 -2.58 -7.41 2.25
N GLY A 163 -1.97 -8.36 2.94
CA GLY A 163 -2.27 -9.79 2.87
C GLY A 163 -1.23 -10.63 2.13
N GLY A 164 -0.31 -10.01 1.37
CA GLY A 164 0.79 -10.74 0.72
C GLY A 164 1.69 -11.46 1.73
N ASN A 165 1.97 -10.81 2.87
CA ASN A 165 2.82 -11.37 3.92
C ASN A 165 2.18 -12.56 4.67
N ASN A 166 0.86 -12.77 4.57
CA ASN A 166 0.17 -13.91 5.21
C ASN A 166 0.46 -15.24 4.52
N TRP A 167 0.82 -15.24 3.23
CA TRP A 167 1.30 -16.45 2.54
C TRP A 167 2.82 -16.45 2.35
N LEU A 168 3.42 -15.28 2.08
CA LEU A 168 4.84 -15.18 1.76
C LEU A 168 5.74 -15.50 2.97
N LEU A 169 5.46 -14.90 4.13
CA LEU A 169 6.35 -15.05 5.29
C LEU A 169 6.35 -16.46 5.89
N PRO A 170 5.20 -17.17 6.02
CA PRO A 170 5.21 -18.58 6.43
C PRO A 170 5.99 -19.49 5.47
N LEU A 171 5.92 -19.21 4.17
CA LEU A 171 6.64 -19.98 3.16
C LEU A 171 8.17 -19.78 3.25
N LEU A 172 8.60 -18.56 3.57
CA LEU A 172 10.01 -18.20 3.72
C LEU A 172 10.59 -18.49 5.10
N SER A 173 9.78 -18.91 6.08
CA SER A 173 10.28 -19.26 7.39
C SER A 173 11.14 -20.52 7.32
N LEU A 174 12.06 -20.67 8.28
CA LEU A 174 12.93 -21.85 8.39
C LEU A 174 12.77 -22.47 9.78
N PRO A 175 12.10 -23.63 9.91
CA PRO A 175 11.40 -24.38 8.85
C PRO A 175 10.16 -23.63 8.31
N PRO A 176 9.70 -23.94 7.09
CA PRO A 176 8.46 -23.38 6.57
C PRO A 176 7.28 -23.72 7.48
N THR A 177 6.36 -22.79 7.63
CA THR A 177 5.13 -22.95 8.41
C THR A 177 3.91 -22.92 7.48
N PRO A 178 2.77 -23.51 7.88
CA PRO A 178 1.57 -23.49 7.05
C PRO A 178 1.17 -22.05 6.68
N ILE A 179 0.91 -21.82 5.39
CA ILE A 179 0.36 -20.55 4.92
C ILE A 179 -1.06 -20.33 5.48
N THR A 180 -1.47 -19.08 5.64
CA THR A 180 -2.84 -18.75 6.05
C THR A 180 -3.85 -19.31 5.04
N SER A 181 -4.82 -20.11 5.52
CA SER A 181 -5.90 -20.62 4.66
C SER A 181 -6.83 -19.48 4.21
N ALA A 182 -7.53 -19.67 3.09
CA ALA A 182 -8.49 -18.68 2.59
C ALA A 182 -9.56 -18.32 3.65
N GLU A 183 -10.07 -19.31 4.39
CA GLU A 183 -11.07 -19.10 5.46
C GLU A 183 -10.53 -18.23 6.61
N ILE A 184 -9.31 -18.50 7.07
CA ILE A 184 -8.67 -17.69 8.12
C ILE A 184 -8.38 -16.28 7.58
N PHE A 185 -7.91 -16.18 6.34
CA PHE A 185 -7.64 -14.90 5.69
C PHE A 185 -8.90 -14.04 5.60
N GLU A 186 -10.02 -14.59 5.12
CA GLU A 186 -11.29 -13.88 5.01
C GLU A 186 -11.78 -13.39 6.38
N THR A 187 -11.66 -14.24 7.41
CA THR A 187 -12.01 -13.89 8.79
C THR A 187 -11.15 -12.74 9.32
N GLN A 188 -9.83 -12.82 9.15
CA GLN A 188 -8.89 -11.79 9.59
C GLN A 188 -9.06 -10.47 8.80
N TYR A 189 -9.33 -10.56 7.50
CA TYR A 189 -9.56 -9.39 6.66
C TYR A 189 -10.86 -8.69 7.05
N ALA A 190 -11.93 -9.45 7.32
CA ALA A 190 -13.19 -8.89 7.83
C ALA A 190 -12.99 -8.19 9.19
N ALA A 191 -12.22 -8.79 10.10
CA ALA A 191 -11.90 -8.18 11.39
C ALA A 191 -11.07 -6.89 11.24
N LEU A 192 -10.14 -6.85 10.27
CA LEU A 192 -9.39 -5.63 9.95
C LEU A 192 -10.31 -4.53 9.42
N LEU A 193 -11.21 -4.86 8.48
CA LEU A 193 -12.18 -3.88 7.96
C LEU A 193 -13.11 -3.36 9.07
N GLU A 194 -13.55 -4.23 9.99
CA GLU A 194 -14.33 -3.82 11.15
C GLU A 194 -13.56 -2.81 12.02
N ALA A 195 -12.30 -3.10 12.35
CA ALA A 195 -11.46 -2.23 13.15
C ALA A 195 -11.19 -0.88 12.44
N LEU A 196 -11.15 -0.87 11.10
CA LEU A 196 -10.90 0.33 10.31
C LEU A 196 -12.17 1.20 10.12
N LYS A 197 -13.38 0.68 10.42
CA LYS A 197 -14.64 1.42 10.24
C LYS A 197 -14.63 2.87 10.74
N PRO A 198 -14.08 3.19 11.94
CA PRO A 198 -14.04 4.57 12.43
C PRO A 198 -13.19 5.51 11.57
N ALA A 199 -12.20 4.98 10.83
CA ALA A 199 -11.41 5.77 9.88
C ALA A 199 -12.10 5.88 8.51
N THR A 200 -13.01 4.96 8.18
CA THR A 200 -13.64 4.90 6.86
C THR A 200 -14.99 5.63 6.78
N ASP A 201 -15.53 6.09 7.92
CA ASP A 201 -16.81 6.80 7.93
C ASP A 201 -16.71 8.11 7.13
N GLY A 202 -17.43 8.16 6.00
CA GLY A 202 -17.35 9.25 5.02
C GLY A 202 -16.11 9.24 4.10
N ALA A 203 -15.17 8.30 4.27
CA ALA A 203 -14.00 8.17 3.40
C ALA A 203 -14.26 7.20 2.23
N LYS A 204 -13.67 7.50 1.07
CA LYS A 204 -13.63 6.55 -0.06
C LYS A 204 -12.51 5.54 0.19
N VAL A 205 -12.81 4.25 0.09
CA VAL A 205 -11.83 3.19 0.35
C VAL A 205 -11.58 2.38 -0.92
N VAL A 206 -10.31 2.22 -1.28
CA VAL A 206 -9.85 1.32 -2.33
C VAL A 206 -9.09 0.16 -1.70
N LEU A 207 -9.64 -1.04 -1.87
CA LEU A 207 -9.00 -2.29 -1.47
C LEU A 207 -8.19 -2.81 -2.66
N ILE A 208 -6.89 -3.03 -2.46
CA ILE A 208 -5.99 -3.55 -3.50
C ILE A 208 -5.74 -5.03 -3.20
N THR A 209 -6.03 -5.88 -4.17
CA THR A 209 -5.97 -7.35 -4.00
C THR A 209 -4.54 -7.83 -3.79
N VAL A 210 -4.42 -9.00 -3.16
CA VAL A 210 -3.15 -9.71 -3.06
C VAL A 210 -2.74 -10.17 -4.46
N PRO A 211 -1.52 -9.88 -4.94
CA PRO A 211 -1.01 -10.44 -6.19
C PRO A 211 -1.04 -11.96 -6.15
N GLY A 212 -1.39 -12.60 -7.28
CA GLY A 212 -1.42 -14.06 -7.37
C GLY A 212 -0.06 -14.65 -7.00
N PRO A 213 0.04 -15.50 -5.96
CA PRO A 213 1.31 -16.03 -5.48
C PRO A 213 2.08 -16.76 -6.59
N GLU A 214 1.37 -17.45 -7.49
CA GLU A 214 1.91 -18.21 -8.62
C GLU A 214 2.78 -17.39 -9.60
N GLN A 215 2.68 -16.07 -9.57
CA GLN A 215 3.47 -15.18 -10.41
C GLN A 215 4.74 -14.66 -9.70
N ALA A 216 4.90 -14.96 -8.41
CA ALA A 216 6.04 -14.50 -7.65
C ALA A 216 7.29 -15.33 -8.00
N PRO A 217 8.43 -14.70 -8.36
CA PRO A 217 9.67 -15.43 -8.66
C PRO A 217 10.13 -16.35 -7.54
N VAL A 218 9.79 -16.01 -6.29
CA VAL A 218 10.18 -16.77 -5.09
C VAL A 218 9.54 -18.15 -5.00
N ILE A 219 8.42 -18.38 -5.69
CA ILE A 219 7.77 -19.71 -5.79
C ILE A 219 7.80 -20.27 -7.21
N THR A 220 8.41 -19.55 -8.14
CA THR A 220 8.65 -20.02 -9.50
C THR A 220 9.85 -20.96 -9.48
N SER A 221 9.71 -22.15 -10.06
CA SER A 221 10.81 -23.12 -10.07
C SER A 221 12.03 -22.54 -10.80
N SER A 222 13.24 -22.88 -10.32
CA SER A 222 14.48 -22.49 -10.98
C SER A 222 14.54 -22.98 -12.44
N ALA A 223 13.98 -24.16 -12.73
CA ALA A 223 13.84 -24.68 -14.08
C ALA A 223 12.99 -23.76 -14.98
N THR A 224 11.91 -23.19 -14.45
CA THR A 224 11.05 -22.24 -15.17
C THR A 224 11.76 -20.90 -15.40
N LEU A 225 12.52 -20.40 -14.43
CA LEU A 225 13.27 -19.14 -14.56
C LEU A 225 14.42 -19.26 -15.57
N LEU A 226 15.11 -20.41 -15.60
CA LEU A 226 16.24 -20.67 -16.50
C LEU A 226 15.83 -21.04 -17.92
N ALA A 227 14.57 -21.41 -18.16
CA ALA A 227 14.06 -21.70 -19.51
C ALA A 227 13.93 -20.46 -20.41
N PHE A 228 14.09 -19.26 -19.84
CA PHE A 228 14.10 -17.98 -20.56
C PHE A 228 15.52 -17.38 -20.69
N GLY A 229 16.56 -18.12 -20.29
CA GLY A 229 17.97 -17.72 -20.36
C GLY A 229 18.72 -18.30 -21.55
#